data_AF-A0A6V7JBY4-F1
#
_entry.id   AF-A0A6V7JBY4-F1
#
_cell.length_a   1.000
_cell.length_b   1.000
_cell.length_c   1.000
_cell.angle_alpha   90.00
_cell.angle_beta   90.00
_cell.angle_gamma   90.00
#
_symmetry.space_group_name_H-M   'P 1'
#
loop_
_entity.id
_entity.type
_entity.pdbx_description
1 polymer ?
#
loop_
_entity_poly.entity_id
_entity_poly.type
_entity_poly.pdbx_seq_one_letter_code
_entity_poly.pdbx_strand_id
1 'polypeptide(L)' 'CTTITYVECYDADTNEWYDAAPMNLNRSAASACVISGLPNAKEYSYLSKIKTHRD' A
#
# COMPACT_ATOMS: atom_id res chain seq x y z
N CYS A 1 -0.54 13.55 18.37
CA CYS A 1 -0.61 12.98 17.01
C CYS A 1 0.45 11.89 16.93
N THR A 2 0.05 10.62 16.79
CA THR A 2 1.00 9.51 16.64
C THR A 2 1.19 9.25 15.15
N THR A 3 2.44 9.18 14.72
CA THR A 3 2.81 8.92 13.34
C THR A 3 2.98 7.41 13.17
N ILE A 4 2.19 6.77 12.29
CA ILE A 4 2.10 5.30 12.16
C ILE A 4 2.34 4.85 10.73
N THR A 5 2.68 3.57 10.54
CA THR A 5 2.77 2.91 9.22
C THR A 5 1.52 2.15 8.83
N TYR A 6 0.56 2.00 9.74
CA TYR A 6 -0.60 1.13 9.58
C TYR A 6 -1.51 1.57 8.43
N VAL A 7 -2.00 0.60 7.66
CA VAL A 7 -2.92 0.78 6.54
C VAL A 7 -3.98 -0.31 6.63
N GLU A 8 -5.24 0.06 6.48
CA GLU A 8 -6.37 -0.88 6.47
C GLU A 8 -7.12 -0.79 5.13
N CYS A 9 -7.75 -1.89 4.75
CA CYS A 9 -8.64 -1.98 3.59
C CYS A 9 -10.02 -2.41 4.05
N TYR A 10 -11.05 -1.64 3.66
CA TYR A 10 -12.44 -2.01 3.90
C TYR A 10 -12.97 -2.85 2.73
N ASP A 11 -13.59 -3.98 3.05
CA ASP A 11 -14.33 -4.80 2.10
C ASP A 11 -15.84 -4.63 2.36
N ALA A 12 -16.55 -4.13 1.35
CA ALA A 12 -17.99 -3.88 1.45
C ALA A 12 -18.83 -5.16 1.35
N ASP A 13 -18.29 -6.23 0.76
CA ASP A 13 -19.03 -7.49 0.59
C ASP A 13 -19.10 -8.27 1.90
N THR A 14 -18.01 -8.26 2.68
CA THR A 14 -17.94 -8.89 4.02
C THR A 14 -18.27 -7.91 5.15
N ASN A 15 -18.26 -6.60 4.88
CA ASN A 15 -18.39 -5.53 5.85
C ASN A 15 -17.32 -5.60 6.97
N GLU A 16 -16.09 -5.91 6.58
CA GLU A 16 -14.95 -6.06 7.48
C GLU A 16 -13.78 -5.16 7.06
N TRP A 17 -12.90 -4.88 8.01
CA TRP A 17 -11.62 -4.22 7.79
C TRP A 17 -10.49 -5.23 7.88
N TYR A 18 -9.50 -5.12 7.00
CA TYR A 18 -8.33 -5.99 6.96
C TYR A 18 -7.04 -5.18 6.98
N ASP A 19 -6.00 -5.75 7.59
CA ASP A 19 -4.65 -5.22 7.52
C ASP A 19 -4.15 -5.23 6.07
N ALA A 20 -3.77 -4.06 5.56
CA ALA A 20 -3.07 -3.93 4.29
C ALA A 20 -1.54 -3.87 4.52
N ALA A 21 -0.78 -3.90 3.43
CA ALA A 21 0.67 -3.75 3.52
C ALA A 21 1.02 -2.38 4.16
N PRO A 22 1.89 -2.34 5.20
CA PRO A 22 2.21 -1.10 5.90
C PRO A 22 3.02 -0.16 4.99
N MET A 23 2.94 1.14 5.29
CA MET A 23 3.84 2.14 4.69
C MET A 23 5.29 1.86 5.11
N ASN A 24 6.23 2.21 4.23
CA ASN A 24 7.67 2.09 4.51
C ASN A 24 8.21 3.15 5.49
N LEU A 25 7.40 4.14 5.85
CA LEU A 25 7.74 5.21 6.77
C LEU A 25 6.50 5.60 7.57
N ASN A 26 6.69 5.90 8.86
CA ASN A 26 5.64 6.48 9.69
C ASN A 26 5.18 7.82 9.09
N ARG A 27 3.87 7.96 8.84
CA ARG A 27 3.27 9.25 8.44
C ARG A 27 2.07 9.60 9.31
N SER A 28 1.77 10.90 9.39
CA SER A 28 0.52 11.45 9.91
C SER A 28 0.13 12.65 9.04
N ALA A 29 -1.15 13.03 9.04
CA ALA A 29 -1.70 14.06 8.16
C ALA A 29 -1.39 13.85 6.65
N ALA A 30 -1.39 12.58 6.20
CA ALA A 30 -1.12 12.22 4.81
C ALA A 30 -2.37 12.37 3.93
N SER A 31 -2.16 12.60 2.64
CA SER A 31 -3.17 12.48 1.58
C SER A 31 -2.70 11.43 0.56
N ALA A 32 -3.65 10.79 -0.12
CA ALA A 32 -3.39 9.75 -1.11
C ALA A 32 -4.27 9.96 -2.36
N CYS A 33 -3.79 9.47 -3.51
CA CYS A 33 -4.54 9.43 -4.76
C CYS A 33 -4.23 8.14 -5.52
N VAL A 34 -5.11 7.74 -6.43
CA VAL A 34 -4.94 6.56 -7.29
C VAL A 34 -4.55 7.02 -8.69
N ILE A 35 -3.48 6.45 -9.24
CA ILE A 35 -3.04 6.68 -10.61
C ILE A 35 -3.17 5.38 -11.38
N SER A 36 -3.80 5.44 -12.57
CA SER A 36 -4.01 4.30 -13.47
C SER A 36 -3.31 4.53 -14.82
N GLY A 37 -3.07 3.44 -15.56
CA GLY A 37 -2.58 3.51 -16.94
C GLY A 37 -1.07 3.76 -17.11
N LEU A 38 -0.28 3.71 -16.04
CA LEU A 38 1.18 3.83 -16.14
C LEU A 38 1.81 2.55 -16.70
N PRO A 39 2.52 2.59 -17.85
CA PRO A 39 3.08 1.39 -18.50
C PRO A 39 4.06 0.61 -17.61
N ASN A 40 4.79 1.30 -16.74
CA ASN A 40 5.84 0.74 -15.88
C ASN A 40 5.44 0.65 -14.40
N ALA A 41 4.18 0.90 -14.01
CA ALA A 41 3.76 0.90 -12.59
C ALA A 41 4.14 -0.38 -11.84
N LYS A 42 4.12 -1.53 -12.53
CA LYS A 42 4.49 -2.82 -11.95
C LYS A 42 5.94 -2.84 -11.45
N GLU A 43 6.88 -2.28 -12.21
CA GLU A 43 8.32 -2.26 -11.88
C GLU A 43 8.60 -1.49 -10.58
N TYR A 44 7.80 -0.46 -10.30
CA TYR A 44 7.91 0.38 -9.11
C TYR A 44 6.96 -0.06 -7.98
N SER A 45 6.14 -1.08 -8.21
CA SER A 45 5.24 -1.63 -7.19
C SER A 45 5.97 -2.54 -6.20
N TYR A 46 5.34 -2.79 -5.05
CA TYR A 46 5.82 -3.78 -4.08
C TYR A 46 6.05 -5.17 -4.69
N LEU A 47 5.22 -5.56 -5.66
CA LEU A 47 5.29 -6.86 -6.34
C LEU A 47 6.57 -7.05 -7.17
N SER A 48 7.19 -5.96 -7.64
CA SER A 48 8.49 -6.03 -8.32
C SER A 48 9.61 -6.28 -7.30
N LYS A 49 9.60 -5.58 -6.16
CA LYS A 49 10.62 -5.71 -5.11
C LYS A 49 10.70 -7.13 -4.54
N ILE A 50 9.55 -7.80 -4.36
CA ILE A 50 9.53 -9.19 -3.86
C ILE A 50 10.09 -10.20 -4.86
N LYS A 51 10.10 -9.89 -6.17
CA LYS A 51 10.69 -10.77 -7.18
C LYS A 51 12.22 -10.72 -7.16
N THR A 52 12.79 -9.53 -7.03
CA THR A 52 14.26 -9.34 -7.08
C THR A 52 15.00 -9.96 -5.89
N HIS A 53 14.31 -10.22 -4.77
CA HIS A 53 14.90 -10.84 -3.57
C HIS A 53 14.68 -12.36 -3.47
N ARG A 54 14.13 -13.00 -4.51
CA ARG A 54 13.89 -14.45 -4.55
C ARG A 54 14.79 -15.20 -5.54
N ASP A 55 15.73 -14.49 -6.17
CA ASP A 55 16.81 -15.04 -7.00
C ASP A 55 18.16 -14.95 -6.29
#